data_AF-A0A6C0EX80-F1
#
_entry.id   AF-A0A6C0EX80-F1
#
_cell.length_a   1.000
_cell.length_b   1.000
_cell.length_c   1.000
_cell.angle_alpha   90.00
_cell.angle_beta   90.00
_cell.angle_gamma   90.00
#
_symmetry.space_group_name_H-M   'P 1'
#
loop_
_entity.id
_entity.type
_entity.pdbx_description
1 polymer ?
#
loop_
_entity_poly.entity_id
_entity_poly.type
_entity_poly.pdbx_seq_one_letter_code
_entity_poly.pdbx_strand_id
1 'polypeptide(L)'
;MNQSKIFLRFKEPMVIHKEIDNMKVPGSLNEKIKAFMSEKARAFIKYYTKILDYNPTESQIYTLPYLPRYLYMVIFTKTNVNHPYLLYVNMDDDILNFLITSGSEDIQANLSDYGTVITSGTKAEVTAIRVLVESTIYVRKVGILTSQFKILKCENITNCVKKINEIDKENITEAKKKDKKNKYTEYYLNKAVELLKHYFDILDTKDYYEAYSFLKGGNSSYFGKERLNTFFKNNQSIIGHLEIFIPMYQLLHDARMKLLK
;
A
#
# COMPACT_ATOMS: atom_id res chain seq x y z
N MET A 1 14.64 -19.03 -11.52
CA MET A 1 13.99 -17.95 -10.73
C MET A 1 12.49 -18.19 -10.73
N ASN A 2 11.83 -18.28 -9.57
CA ASN A 2 10.44 -18.72 -9.52
C ASN A 2 9.45 -17.54 -9.59
N GLN A 3 9.26 -16.97 -10.79
CA GLN A 3 8.29 -15.89 -11.04
C GLN A 3 6.85 -16.27 -10.64
N SER A 4 6.53 -17.57 -10.58
CA SER A 4 5.19 -18.05 -10.18
C SER A 4 4.82 -17.73 -8.74
N LYS A 5 5.79 -17.31 -7.91
CA LYS A 5 5.53 -16.80 -6.56
C LYS A 5 4.86 -15.43 -6.54
N ILE A 6 4.96 -14.66 -7.63
CA ILE A 6 4.40 -13.30 -7.72
C ILE A 6 3.33 -13.23 -8.79
N PHE A 7 3.61 -13.83 -9.95
CA PHE A 7 2.72 -13.78 -11.11
C PHE A 7 1.89 -15.06 -11.20
N LEU A 8 0.59 -14.88 -11.12
CA LEU A 8 -0.39 -15.89 -11.48
C LEU A 8 -0.84 -15.63 -12.92
N ARG A 9 -0.56 -16.58 -13.81
CA ARG A 9 -0.84 -16.46 -15.24
C ARG A 9 -2.02 -17.35 -15.63
N PHE A 10 -2.99 -16.79 -16.32
CA PHE A 10 -4.17 -17.50 -16.81
C PHE A 10 -4.28 -17.31 -18.31
N LYS A 11 -4.63 -18.38 -19.02
CA LYS A 11 -4.78 -18.36 -20.48
C LYS A 11 -6.24 -18.11 -20.85
N GLU A 12 -6.45 -17.19 -21.76
CA GLU A 12 -7.76 -16.87 -22.35
C GLU A 12 -8.00 -17.69 -23.63
N PRO A 13 -9.27 -17.91 -24.02
CA PRO A 13 -9.61 -18.66 -25.23
C PRO A 13 -9.10 -18.00 -26.54
N MET A 14 -8.98 -16.67 -26.55
CA MET A 14 -8.41 -15.92 -27.66
C MET A 14 -7.58 -14.74 -27.15
N VAL A 15 -6.92 -14.06 -28.09
CA VAL A 15 -6.13 -12.87 -27.78
C VAL A 15 -7.01 -11.75 -27.19
N ILE A 16 -6.46 -11.01 -26.23
CA ILE A 16 -7.20 -10.09 -25.36
C ILE A 16 -8.00 -9.05 -26.13
N HIS A 17 -7.46 -8.44 -27.19
CA HIS A 17 -8.24 -7.46 -27.96
C HIS A 17 -9.49 -8.07 -28.61
N LYS A 18 -9.44 -9.33 -29.06
CA LYS A 18 -10.61 -10.01 -29.64
C LYS A 18 -11.65 -10.33 -28.58
N GLU A 19 -11.23 -10.74 -27.38
CA GLU A 19 -12.15 -10.91 -26.24
C GLU A 19 -12.90 -9.60 -25.96
N ILE A 20 -12.16 -8.48 -25.89
CA ILE A 20 -12.73 -7.14 -25.64
C ILE A 20 -13.71 -6.75 -26.76
N ASP A 21 -13.35 -6.93 -28.03
CA ASP A 21 -14.18 -6.57 -29.17
C ASP A 21 -15.50 -7.34 -29.19
N ASN A 22 -15.45 -8.62 -28.83
CA ASN A 22 -16.60 -9.54 -28.79
C ASN A 22 -17.53 -9.34 -27.58
N MET A 23 -17.15 -8.52 -26.59
CA MET A 23 -18.02 -8.26 -25.45
C MET A 23 -19.32 -7.58 -25.90
N LYS A 24 -20.46 -8.13 -25.44
CA LYS A 24 -21.80 -7.57 -25.64
C LYS A 24 -22.08 -6.38 -24.71
N VAL A 25 -21.08 -5.53 -24.49
CA VAL A 25 -21.20 -4.31 -23.70
C VAL A 25 -21.34 -3.13 -24.68
N PRO A 26 -22.47 -2.41 -24.66
CA PRO A 26 -22.62 -1.21 -25.48
C PRO A 26 -21.65 -0.13 -24.98
N GLY A 27 -21.02 0.59 -25.90
CA GLY A 27 -20.14 1.71 -25.56
C GLY A 27 -18.85 1.78 -26.38
N SER A 28 -18.02 2.74 -25.99
CA SER A 28 -16.66 2.97 -26.46
C SER A 28 -15.71 1.81 -26.15
N LEU A 29 -14.57 1.75 -26.83
CA LEU A 29 -13.50 0.80 -26.54
C LEU A 29 -13.05 0.87 -25.06
N ASN A 30 -12.99 2.06 -24.49
CA ASN A 30 -12.61 2.26 -23.08
C ASN A 30 -13.61 1.61 -22.12
N GLU A 31 -14.92 1.68 -22.42
CA GLU A 31 -15.95 1.02 -21.62
C GLU A 31 -15.87 -0.50 -21.73
N LYS A 32 -15.60 -1.02 -22.94
CA LYS A 32 -15.36 -2.46 -23.13
C LYS A 32 -14.11 -2.94 -22.38
N ILE A 33 -12.99 -2.20 -22.47
CA ILE A 33 -11.77 -2.47 -21.68
C ILE A 33 -12.09 -2.50 -20.18
N LYS A 34 -12.81 -1.49 -19.68
CA LYS A 34 -13.16 -1.40 -18.27
C LYS A 34 -14.04 -2.57 -17.84
N ALA A 35 -15.00 -2.96 -18.66
CA ALA A 35 -15.85 -4.12 -18.42
C ALA A 35 -15.03 -5.42 -18.37
N PHE A 36 -14.19 -5.65 -19.38
CA PHE A 36 -13.30 -6.81 -19.46
C PHE A 36 -12.43 -6.94 -18.21
N MET A 37 -11.64 -5.90 -17.91
CA MET A 37 -10.69 -5.92 -16.79
C MET A 37 -11.42 -6.09 -15.45
N SER A 38 -12.58 -5.45 -15.28
CA SER A 38 -13.40 -5.59 -14.06
C SER A 38 -14.00 -6.97 -13.89
N GLU A 39 -14.44 -7.60 -14.98
CA GLU A 39 -14.95 -8.98 -14.96
C GLU A 39 -13.85 -9.95 -14.53
N LYS A 40 -12.67 -9.85 -15.15
CA LYS A 40 -11.51 -10.69 -14.82
C LYS A 40 -11.02 -10.46 -13.39
N ALA A 41 -10.94 -9.21 -12.95
CA ALA A 41 -10.59 -8.86 -11.57
C ALA A 41 -11.57 -9.48 -10.56
N ARG A 42 -12.88 -9.37 -10.81
CA ARG A 42 -13.91 -9.96 -9.94
C ARG A 42 -13.81 -11.48 -9.88
N ALA A 43 -13.65 -12.13 -11.03
CA ALA A 43 -13.48 -13.57 -11.11
C ALA A 43 -12.24 -14.03 -10.32
N PHE A 44 -11.13 -13.34 -10.50
CA PHE A 44 -9.87 -13.61 -9.78
C PHE A 44 -10.03 -13.46 -8.26
N ILE A 45 -10.55 -12.33 -7.77
CA ILE A 45 -10.69 -12.10 -6.31
C ILE A 45 -11.57 -13.16 -5.66
N LYS A 46 -12.70 -13.50 -6.31
CA LYS A 46 -13.62 -14.54 -5.84
C LYS A 46 -12.96 -15.91 -5.79
N TYR A 47 -12.17 -16.26 -6.81
CA TYR A 47 -11.43 -17.52 -6.88
C TYR A 47 -10.31 -17.58 -5.84
N TYR A 48 -9.48 -16.54 -5.77
CA TYR A 48 -8.21 -16.54 -5.04
C TYR A 48 -8.38 -16.38 -3.53
N THR A 49 -9.35 -15.57 -3.09
CA THR A 49 -9.48 -15.23 -1.66
C THR A 49 -10.77 -15.72 -1.01
N LYS A 50 -11.81 -16.10 -1.79
CA LYS A 50 -13.16 -16.55 -1.38
C LYS A 50 -13.97 -15.63 -0.44
N ILE A 51 -13.31 -14.86 0.43
CA ILE A 51 -13.89 -14.00 1.47
C ILE A 51 -13.84 -12.51 1.11
N LEU A 52 -12.99 -12.10 0.18
CA LEU A 52 -12.91 -10.71 -0.25
C LEU A 52 -13.87 -10.45 -1.40
N ASP A 53 -14.37 -9.22 -1.45
CA ASP A 53 -15.22 -8.73 -2.53
C ASP A 53 -14.53 -7.59 -3.27
N TYR A 54 -14.67 -7.59 -4.59
CA TYR A 54 -14.09 -6.62 -5.49
C TYR A 54 -14.73 -5.23 -5.31
N ASN A 55 -13.90 -4.18 -5.30
CA ASN A 55 -14.35 -2.80 -5.26
C ASN A 55 -14.16 -2.10 -6.62
N PRO A 56 -15.21 -2.02 -7.46
CA PRO A 56 -15.11 -1.41 -8.79
C PRO A 56 -14.95 0.11 -8.78
N THR A 57 -15.35 0.79 -7.70
CA THR A 57 -15.34 2.26 -7.63
C THR A 57 -13.93 2.79 -7.42
N GLU A 58 -13.12 2.08 -6.65
CA GLU A 58 -11.73 2.47 -6.32
C GLU A 58 -10.70 1.93 -7.31
N SER A 59 -11.06 0.92 -8.12
CA SER A 59 -10.12 0.27 -9.03
C SER A 59 -9.84 1.13 -10.26
N GLN A 60 -8.56 1.24 -10.63
CA GLN A 60 -8.08 2.17 -11.66
C GLN A 60 -7.33 1.42 -12.75
N ILE A 61 -7.57 1.82 -14.00
CA ILE A 61 -6.90 1.29 -15.19
C ILE A 61 -5.92 2.33 -15.71
N TYR A 62 -4.70 1.87 -16.00
CA TYR A 62 -3.60 2.67 -16.49
C TYR A 62 -3.16 2.14 -17.84
N THR A 63 -2.87 3.08 -18.74
CA THR A 63 -2.12 2.86 -19.98
C THR A 63 -0.87 3.71 -19.91
N LEU A 64 0.23 3.20 -20.50
CA LEU A 64 1.51 3.87 -20.44
C LEU A 64 2.02 4.12 -21.86
N PRO A 65 2.43 5.36 -22.20
CA PRO A 65 2.84 5.68 -23.57
C PRO A 65 3.97 4.79 -24.11
N TYR A 66 4.87 4.34 -23.24
CA TYR A 66 6.01 3.49 -23.58
C TYR A 66 5.67 1.98 -23.63
N LEU A 67 4.44 1.60 -23.28
CA LEU A 67 3.89 0.23 -23.38
C LEU A 67 2.42 0.30 -23.87
N PRO A 68 2.18 0.79 -25.10
CA PRO A 68 0.84 1.16 -25.56
C PRO A 68 -0.11 -0.03 -25.77
N ARG A 69 0.44 -1.25 -25.87
CA ARG A 69 -0.34 -2.49 -25.98
C ARG A 69 -0.63 -3.13 -24.63
N TYR A 70 -0.10 -2.58 -23.53
CA TYR A 70 -0.33 -3.10 -22.19
C TYR A 70 -1.39 -2.30 -21.44
N LEU A 71 -2.26 -3.00 -20.74
CA LEU A 71 -3.24 -2.44 -19.81
C LEU A 71 -2.88 -2.90 -18.40
N TYR A 72 -2.92 -2.00 -17.43
CA TYR A 72 -2.66 -2.28 -16.02
C TYR A 72 -3.87 -1.87 -15.19
N MET A 73 -4.33 -2.73 -14.30
CA MET A 73 -5.44 -2.44 -13.40
C MET A 73 -5.03 -2.72 -11.96
N VAL A 74 -5.14 -1.70 -11.12
CA VAL A 74 -5.03 -1.85 -9.67
C VAL A 74 -6.40 -2.26 -9.15
N ILE A 75 -6.44 -3.41 -8.48
CA ILE A 75 -7.66 -4.04 -8.00
C ILE A 75 -7.74 -3.83 -6.49
N PHE A 76 -8.77 -3.12 -6.04
CA PHE A 76 -9.08 -2.96 -4.62
C PHE A 76 -10.19 -3.92 -4.18
N THR A 77 -10.17 -4.27 -2.90
CA THR A 77 -11.23 -5.04 -2.26
C THR A 77 -12.00 -4.16 -1.26
N LYS A 78 -13.24 -4.53 -0.93
CA LYS A 78 -14.08 -3.74 -0.01
C LYS A 78 -13.56 -3.76 1.44
N THR A 79 -13.03 -4.90 1.89
CA THR A 79 -12.66 -5.14 3.29
C THR A 79 -11.16 -5.05 3.54
N ASN A 80 -10.31 -5.33 2.54
CA ASN A 80 -8.86 -5.32 2.64
C ASN A 80 -8.29 -4.27 1.67
N VAL A 81 -8.60 -2.99 1.93
CA VAL A 81 -8.26 -1.88 1.03
C VAL A 81 -6.74 -1.62 0.96
N ASN A 82 -5.97 -2.05 1.96
CA ASN A 82 -4.54 -1.73 2.11
C ASN A 82 -3.58 -2.73 1.44
N HIS A 83 -4.15 -3.73 0.76
CA HIS A 83 -3.41 -4.74 0.01
C HIS A 83 -4.03 -4.88 -1.39
N PRO A 84 -3.80 -3.89 -2.28
CA PRO A 84 -4.28 -4.01 -3.65
C PRO A 84 -3.64 -5.20 -4.35
N TYR A 85 -4.33 -5.72 -5.35
CA TYR A 85 -3.80 -6.65 -6.35
C TYR A 85 -3.57 -5.89 -7.65
N LEU A 86 -2.87 -6.50 -8.60
CA LEU A 86 -2.73 -5.94 -9.94
C LEU A 86 -3.07 -6.97 -11.00
N LEU A 87 -3.87 -6.59 -11.98
CA LEU A 87 -4.02 -7.30 -13.25
C LEU A 87 -3.29 -6.51 -14.33
N TYR A 88 -2.48 -7.17 -15.14
CA TYR A 88 -2.03 -6.59 -16.40
C TYR A 88 -2.12 -7.58 -17.54
N VAL A 89 -2.30 -7.03 -18.74
CA VAL A 89 -2.50 -7.80 -19.98
C VAL A 89 -1.76 -7.12 -21.13
N ASN A 90 -1.30 -7.91 -22.09
CA ASN A 90 -0.94 -7.41 -23.40
C ASN A 90 -2.14 -7.63 -24.34
N MET A 91 -2.58 -6.59 -25.06
CA MET A 91 -3.71 -6.70 -25.99
C MET A 91 -3.46 -7.70 -27.12
N ASP A 92 -2.19 -8.04 -27.39
CA ASP A 92 -1.77 -8.93 -28.48
C ASP A 92 -1.51 -10.38 -28.04
N ASP A 93 -1.58 -10.69 -26.75
CA ASP A 93 -1.46 -12.07 -26.24
C ASP A 93 -2.82 -12.61 -25.77
N ASP A 94 -2.83 -13.85 -25.27
CA ASP A 94 -3.97 -14.52 -24.65
C ASP A 94 -3.72 -14.79 -23.15
N ILE A 95 -2.89 -13.98 -22.49
CA ILE A 95 -2.43 -14.23 -21.12
C ILE A 95 -2.87 -13.10 -20.18
N LEU A 96 -3.68 -13.46 -19.18
CA LEU A 96 -3.92 -12.63 -18.01
C LEU A 96 -2.79 -12.81 -17.00
N ASN A 97 -2.21 -11.71 -16.54
CA ASN A 97 -1.20 -11.73 -15.50
C ASN A 97 -1.72 -11.03 -14.25
N PHE A 98 -1.86 -11.77 -13.16
CA PHE A 98 -2.19 -11.21 -11.86
C PHE A 98 -0.96 -11.20 -10.97
N LEU A 99 -0.72 -10.08 -10.30
CA LEU A 99 0.27 -9.98 -9.24
C LEU A 99 -0.46 -10.11 -7.92
N ILE A 100 -0.02 -11.09 -7.13
CA ILE A 100 -0.47 -11.20 -5.74
C ILE A 100 0.14 -10.05 -4.94
N THR A 101 -0.53 -9.62 -3.87
CA THR A 101 -0.05 -8.52 -3.03
C THR A 101 1.14 -8.95 -2.16
N SER A 102 1.93 -8.00 -1.68
CA SER A 102 3.03 -8.27 -0.75
C SER A 102 2.56 -8.31 0.70
N GLY A 103 3.11 -9.23 1.50
CA GLY A 103 2.93 -9.27 2.94
C GLY A 103 3.24 -10.65 3.54
N SER A 104 2.67 -10.96 4.70
CA SER A 104 3.06 -12.10 5.54
C SER A 104 1.99 -13.19 5.67
N GLU A 105 0.83 -13.04 5.00
CA GLU A 105 -0.24 -14.04 5.03
C GLU A 105 -0.05 -15.10 3.92
N ASP A 106 -0.70 -16.27 4.06
CA ASP A 106 -0.52 -17.48 3.22
C ASP A 106 -0.69 -17.28 1.69
N ILE A 107 -1.26 -16.16 1.27
CA ILE A 107 -1.55 -15.82 -0.14
C ILE A 107 -0.76 -14.60 -0.63
N GLN A 108 0.23 -14.15 0.14
CA GLN A 108 1.00 -12.94 -0.14
C GLN A 108 2.44 -13.28 -0.51
N ALA A 109 3.03 -12.52 -1.43
CA ALA A 109 4.42 -12.68 -1.82
C ALA A 109 5.36 -11.97 -0.83
N ASN A 110 6.54 -12.54 -0.62
CA ASN A 110 7.61 -11.85 0.11
C ASN A 110 8.18 -10.72 -0.73
N LEU A 111 8.53 -9.59 -0.09
CA LEU A 111 9.14 -8.44 -0.77
C LEU A 111 10.45 -8.80 -1.50
N SER A 112 11.22 -9.76 -1.00
CA SER A 112 12.46 -10.24 -1.63
C SER A 112 12.22 -10.94 -2.98
N ASP A 113 11.08 -11.60 -3.15
CA ASP A 113 10.71 -12.22 -4.43
C ASP A 113 10.55 -11.11 -5.50
N TYR A 114 10.09 -9.92 -5.13
CA TYR A 114 9.89 -8.80 -6.07
C TYR A 114 11.20 -8.22 -6.56
N GLY A 115 12.18 -8.02 -5.68
CA GLY A 115 13.51 -7.52 -6.06
C GLY A 115 14.19 -8.42 -7.11
N THR A 116 13.96 -9.72 -6.98
CA THR A 116 14.43 -10.74 -7.92
C THR A 116 13.81 -10.58 -9.31
N VAL A 117 12.50 -10.28 -9.38
CA VAL A 117 11.82 -9.95 -10.64
C VAL A 117 12.29 -8.60 -11.18
N ILE A 118 12.45 -7.58 -10.36
CA ILE A 118 12.90 -6.25 -10.82
C ILE A 118 14.24 -6.36 -11.57
N THR A 119 15.14 -7.22 -11.10
CA THR A 119 16.46 -7.40 -11.69
C THR A 119 16.42 -7.98 -13.11
N SER A 120 15.58 -9.01 -13.32
CA SER A 120 15.62 -9.87 -14.53
C SER A 120 14.35 -9.85 -15.38
N GLY A 121 13.27 -9.26 -14.88
CA GLY A 121 11.96 -9.22 -15.53
C GLY A 121 11.92 -8.26 -16.72
N THR A 122 10.89 -8.46 -17.55
CA THR A 122 10.58 -7.60 -18.69
C THR A 122 10.15 -6.21 -18.26
N LYS A 123 10.23 -5.21 -19.16
CA LYS A 123 9.74 -3.85 -18.89
C LYS A 123 8.27 -3.84 -18.43
N ALA A 124 7.44 -4.74 -18.96
CA ALA A 124 6.04 -4.86 -18.58
C ALA A 124 5.86 -5.40 -17.15
N GLU A 125 6.60 -6.44 -16.78
CA GLU A 125 6.58 -7.02 -15.42
C GLU A 125 7.11 -6.04 -14.36
N VAL A 126 8.21 -5.35 -14.66
CA VAL A 126 8.78 -4.35 -13.75
C VAL A 126 7.84 -3.15 -13.59
N THR A 127 7.17 -2.75 -14.68
CA THR A 127 6.12 -1.72 -14.63
C THR A 127 4.94 -2.17 -13.78
N ALA A 128 4.50 -3.42 -13.90
CA ALA A 128 3.43 -3.98 -13.08
C ALA A 128 3.78 -3.90 -11.59
N ILE A 129 4.99 -4.34 -11.21
CA ILE A 129 5.49 -4.24 -9.84
C ILE A 129 5.51 -2.78 -9.37
N ARG A 130 6.03 -1.85 -10.19
CA ARG A 130 6.05 -0.42 -9.86
C ARG A 130 4.65 0.08 -9.51
N VAL A 131 3.67 -0.15 -10.39
CA VAL A 131 2.28 0.33 -10.20
C VAL A 131 1.65 -0.27 -8.95
N LEU A 132 1.85 -1.57 -8.70
CA LEU A 132 1.33 -2.24 -7.50
C LEU A 132 1.94 -1.65 -6.21
N VAL A 133 3.25 -1.47 -6.18
CA VAL A 133 3.97 -0.95 -5.00
C VAL A 133 3.61 0.52 -4.76
N GLU A 134 3.54 1.35 -5.80
CA GLU A 134 3.09 2.75 -5.71
C GLU A 134 1.69 2.84 -5.10
N SER A 135 0.76 2.02 -5.60
CA SER A 135 -0.61 1.98 -5.11
C SER A 135 -0.71 1.48 -3.66
N THR A 136 0.09 0.47 -3.31
CA THR A 136 0.16 -0.07 -1.95
C THR A 136 0.68 0.97 -0.97
N ILE A 137 1.77 1.66 -1.32
CA ILE A 137 2.33 2.76 -0.52
C ILE A 137 1.29 3.86 -0.35
N TYR A 138 0.64 4.29 -1.44
CA TYR A 138 -0.33 5.37 -1.41
C TYR A 138 -1.49 5.06 -0.46
N VAL A 139 -2.18 3.93 -0.64
CA VAL A 139 -3.35 3.61 0.19
C VAL A 139 -2.98 3.38 1.65
N ARG A 140 -1.83 2.76 1.93
CA ARG A 140 -1.35 2.60 3.31
C ARG A 140 -1.00 3.95 3.94
N LYS A 141 -0.28 4.83 3.22
CA LYS A 141 0.08 6.18 3.70
C LYS A 141 -1.17 6.99 4.01
N VAL A 142 -2.14 7.01 3.09
CA VAL A 142 -3.42 7.70 3.28
C VAL A 142 -4.16 7.15 4.49
N GLY A 143 -4.40 5.84 4.58
CA GLY A 143 -5.17 5.30 5.69
C GLY A 143 -4.48 5.43 7.06
N ILE A 144 -3.14 5.60 7.12
CA ILE A 144 -2.44 5.92 8.37
C ILE A 144 -2.76 7.35 8.76
N LEU A 145 -2.65 8.29 7.81
CA LEU A 145 -2.84 9.71 8.05
C LEU A 145 -4.32 10.10 8.25
N THR A 146 -5.26 9.32 7.72
CA THR A 146 -6.71 9.51 7.89
C THR A 146 -7.31 8.63 9.00
N SER A 147 -6.47 7.99 9.82
CA SER A 147 -6.86 7.17 10.98
C SER A 147 -7.66 5.89 10.67
N GLN A 148 -7.72 5.48 9.40
CA GLN A 148 -8.34 4.20 9.01
C GLN A 148 -7.56 3.01 9.58
N PHE A 149 -6.23 3.07 9.59
CA PHE A 149 -5.39 2.15 10.34
C PHE A 149 -5.23 2.72 11.73
N LYS A 150 -5.73 1.98 12.73
CA LYS A 150 -5.94 2.39 14.13
C LYS A 150 -4.73 2.98 14.88
N ILE A 151 -3.61 3.26 14.22
CA ILE A 151 -2.37 3.85 14.75
C ILE A 151 -2.59 5.26 15.31
N LEU A 152 -3.30 6.14 14.60
CA LEU A 152 -3.55 7.53 15.03
C LEU A 152 -4.64 7.63 16.11
N LYS A 153 -4.30 7.17 17.31
CA LYS A 153 -5.17 7.24 18.49
C LYS A 153 -4.34 7.57 19.72
N CYS A 154 -4.93 8.31 20.67
CA CYS A 154 -4.25 8.63 21.94
C CYS A 154 -3.74 7.38 22.66
N GLU A 155 -4.51 6.28 22.63
CA GLU A 155 -4.13 4.98 23.21
C GLU A 155 -2.81 4.41 22.67
N ASN A 156 -2.38 4.84 21.49
CA ASN A 156 -1.16 4.42 20.83
C ASN A 156 0.00 5.41 21.00
N ILE A 157 -0.23 6.56 21.62
CA ILE A 157 0.78 7.62 21.82
C ILE A 157 1.16 7.65 23.30
N THR A 158 2.44 7.37 23.59
CA THR A 158 2.95 7.17 24.96
C THR A 158 2.67 8.38 25.86
N ASN A 159 2.99 9.59 25.40
CA ASN A 159 2.79 10.81 26.18
C ASN A 159 1.33 11.25 26.24
N CYS A 160 0.51 10.87 25.26
CA CYS A 160 -0.93 11.11 25.30
C CYS A 160 -1.55 10.31 26.46
N VAL A 161 -1.33 8.99 26.49
CA VAL A 161 -1.83 8.12 27.58
C VAL A 161 -1.39 8.63 28.96
N LYS A 162 -0.10 8.97 29.12
CA LYS A 162 0.40 9.54 30.38
C LYS A 162 -0.38 10.80 30.78
N LYS A 163 -0.60 11.71 29.83
CA LYS A 163 -1.29 12.97 30.12
C LYS A 163 -2.76 12.78 30.46
N ILE A 164 -3.45 11.85 29.80
CA ILE A 164 -4.83 11.50 30.13
C ILE A 164 -4.91 10.95 31.57
N ASN A 165 -4.00 10.05 31.94
CA ASN A 165 -3.94 9.48 33.30
C ASN A 165 -3.61 10.53 34.37
N GLU A 166 -2.81 11.56 34.04
CA GLU A 166 -2.58 12.70 34.94
C GLU A 166 -3.86 13.50 35.17
N ILE A 167 -4.58 13.83 34.08
CA ILE A 167 -5.85 14.58 34.15
C ILE A 167 -6.90 13.83 34.97
N ASP A 168 -6.93 12.50 34.86
CA ASP A 168 -7.86 11.66 35.63
C ASP A 168 -7.68 11.77 37.14
N LYS A 169 -6.44 12.02 37.59
CA LYS A 169 -6.08 12.20 39.00
C LYS A 169 -6.26 13.62 39.50
N GLU A 170 -6.56 14.59 38.62
CA GLU A 170 -6.78 15.97 39.03
C GLU A 170 -8.09 16.10 39.83
N ASN A 171 -8.05 16.89 40.90
CA ASN A 171 -9.24 17.21 41.69
C ASN A 171 -10.06 18.34 41.04
N ILE A 172 -10.66 18.05 39.89
CA ILE A 172 -11.54 18.96 39.13
C ILE A 172 -12.81 18.23 38.69
N THR A 173 -13.81 18.98 38.24
CA THR A 173 -15.08 18.42 37.74
C THR A 173 -14.86 17.57 36.49
N GLU A 174 -15.68 16.54 36.31
CA GLU A 174 -15.61 15.64 35.15
C GLU A 174 -15.77 16.37 33.80
N ALA A 175 -16.60 17.43 33.75
CA ALA A 175 -16.71 18.28 32.58
C ALA A 175 -15.35 18.94 32.22
N LYS A 176 -14.64 19.51 33.21
CA LYS A 176 -13.32 20.10 32.99
C LYS A 176 -12.27 19.05 32.62
N LYS A 177 -12.35 17.83 33.19
CA LYS A 177 -11.48 16.72 32.76
C LYS A 177 -11.71 16.38 31.29
N LYS A 178 -12.97 16.24 30.86
CA LYS A 178 -13.33 15.94 29.48
C LYS A 178 -12.76 16.97 28.51
N ASP A 179 -12.94 18.26 28.80
CA ASP A 179 -12.43 19.34 27.95
C ASP A 179 -10.89 19.31 27.87
N LYS A 180 -10.20 19.12 29.01
CA LYS A 180 -8.74 18.97 29.02
C LYS A 180 -8.28 17.74 28.22
N LYS A 181 -8.93 16.59 28.40
CA LYS A 181 -8.61 15.35 27.68
C LYS A 181 -8.74 15.53 26.17
N ASN A 182 -9.81 16.18 25.71
CA ASN A 182 -10.02 16.47 24.29
C ASN A 182 -8.90 17.35 23.74
N LYS A 183 -8.59 18.45 24.42
CA LYS A 183 -7.52 19.38 24.03
C LYS A 183 -6.15 18.69 23.89
N TYR A 184 -5.77 17.88 24.89
CA TYR A 184 -4.48 17.19 24.84
C TYR A 184 -4.47 16.04 23.83
N THR A 185 -5.61 15.35 23.65
CA THR A 185 -5.74 14.32 22.61
C THR A 185 -5.51 14.92 21.23
N GLU A 186 -6.17 16.03 20.92
CA GLU A 186 -6.01 16.74 19.65
C GLU A 186 -4.56 17.19 19.44
N TYR A 187 -3.94 17.80 20.45
CA TYR A 187 -2.54 18.21 20.41
C TYR A 187 -1.59 17.05 20.05
N TYR A 188 -1.71 15.91 20.74
CA TYR A 188 -0.84 14.77 20.48
C TYR A 188 -1.14 14.10 19.13
N LEU A 189 -2.39 14.08 18.67
CA LEU A 189 -2.73 13.57 17.35
C LEU A 189 -2.16 14.45 16.23
N ASN A 190 -2.23 15.77 16.35
CA ASN A 190 -1.62 16.68 15.37
C ASN A 190 -0.11 16.50 15.31
N LYS A 191 0.55 16.40 16.47
CA LYS A 191 1.98 16.10 16.56
C LYS A 191 2.33 14.73 15.94
N ALA A 192 1.47 13.72 16.14
CA ALA A 192 1.63 12.40 15.54
C ALA A 192 1.61 12.47 14.00
N VAL A 193 0.69 13.25 13.43
CA VAL A 193 0.58 13.47 11.99
C VAL A 193 1.84 14.14 11.44
N GLU A 194 2.37 15.16 12.12
CA GLU A 194 3.61 15.83 11.71
C GLU A 194 4.81 14.89 11.70
N LEU A 195 5.00 14.08 12.75
CA LEU A 195 6.06 13.08 12.80
C LEU A 195 5.93 12.04 11.68
N LEU A 196 4.71 11.57 11.39
CA LEU A 196 4.47 10.62 10.31
C LEU A 196 4.73 11.24 8.93
N LYS A 197 4.33 12.50 8.71
CA LYS A 197 4.65 13.23 7.47
C LYS A 197 6.16 13.33 7.27
N HIS A 198 6.89 13.76 8.31
CA HIS A 198 8.34 13.84 8.25
C HIS A 198 9.00 12.50 7.91
N TYR A 199 8.53 11.39 8.52
CA TYR A 199 9.00 10.05 8.18
C TYR A 199 8.79 9.71 6.70
N PHE A 200 7.61 10.02 6.15
CA PHE A 200 7.35 9.78 4.73
C PHE A 200 8.18 10.70 3.82
N ASP A 201 8.46 11.94 4.22
CA ASP A 201 9.33 12.84 3.46
C ASP A 201 10.77 12.29 3.38
N ILE A 202 11.28 11.72 4.48
CA ILE A 202 12.59 11.04 4.48
C ILE A 202 12.59 9.85 3.51
N LEU A 203 11.51 9.04 3.50
CA LEU A 203 11.37 7.92 2.55
C LEU A 203 11.30 8.39 1.09
N ASP A 204 10.58 9.49 0.82
CA ASP A 204 10.45 10.10 -0.50
C ASP A 204 11.81 10.61 -1.04
N THR A 205 12.69 11.10 -0.15
CA THR A 205 14.06 11.52 -0.50
C THR A 205 15.07 10.37 -0.62
N LYS A 206 14.65 9.13 -0.36
CA LYS A 206 15.46 7.89 -0.43
C LYS A 206 16.55 7.78 0.64
N ASP A 207 16.48 8.57 1.72
CA ASP A 207 17.40 8.41 2.85
C ASP A 207 16.89 7.31 3.80
N TYR A 208 17.06 6.05 3.39
CA TYR A 208 16.54 4.90 4.12
C TYR A 208 17.25 4.66 5.45
N TYR A 209 18.52 5.09 5.57
CA TYR A 209 19.25 5.01 6.84
C TYR A 209 18.65 5.99 7.86
N GLU A 210 18.38 7.22 7.43
CA GLU A 210 17.72 8.22 8.26
C GLU A 210 16.29 7.78 8.60
N ALA A 211 15.54 7.21 7.64
CA ALA A 211 14.20 6.69 7.90
C ALA A 211 14.21 5.60 8.98
N TYR A 212 15.16 4.67 8.93
CA TYR A 212 15.32 3.63 9.94
C TYR A 212 15.71 4.22 11.31
N SER A 213 16.63 5.19 11.30
CA SER A 213 17.09 5.89 12.50
C SER A 213 15.96 6.67 13.18
N PHE A 214 15.15 7.40 12.41
CA PHE A 214 13.98 8.12 12.88
C PHE A 214 12.84 7.19 13.34
N LEU A 215 12.74 5.99 12.77
CA LEU A 215 11.74 5.00 13.17
C LEU A 215 12.10 4.30 14.49
N LYS A 216 13.30 3.71 14.59
CA LYS A 216 13.70 2.79 15.67
C LYS A 216 14.83 3.29 16.58
N GLY A 217 15.60 4.29 16.15
CA GLY A 217 16.65 4.90 16.95
C GLY A 217 17.84 3.99 17.25
N GLY A 218 18.56 3.56 16.21
CA GLY A 218 19.87 2.89 16.32
C GLY A 218 20.98 3.85 16.76
N ASN A 219 22.26 3.47 16.54
CA ASN A 219 23.46 4.30 16.75
C ASN A 219 23.48 5.52 15.81
N SER A 220 22.58 6.47 16.05
CA SER A 220 22.24 7.57 15.15
C SER A 220 22.12 8.88 15.91
N SER A 221 21.97 9.98 15.19
CA SER A 221 21.80 11.37 15.67
C SER A 221 20.56 11.60 16.55
N TYR A 222 19.77 10.56 16.82
CA TYR A 222 18.50 10.57 17.57
C TYR A 222 18.61 10.08 19.02
N PHE A 223 19.82 9.96 19.57
CA PHE A 223 19.98 9.70 21.00
C PHE A 223 19.32 10.82 21.82
N GLY A 224 18.38 10.46 22.70
CA GLY A 224 17.63 11.42 23.54
C GLY A 224 16.63 12.30 22.80
N LYS A 225 16.42 12.12 21.49
CA LYS A 225 15.44 12.87 20.70
C LYS A 225 14.13 12.08 20.56
N GLU A 226 13.04 12.81 20.37
CA GLU A 226 11.75 12.21 20.05
C GLU A 226 11.80 11.58 18.65
N ARG A 227 11.35 10.33 18.58
CA ARG A 227 11.33 9.48 17.39
C ARG A 227 10.10 8.57 17.41
N LEU A 228 9.76 7.95 16.29
CA LEU A 228 8.48 7.25 16.16
C LEU A 228 8.28 6.14 17.21
N ASN A 229 9.28 5.29 17.50
CA ASN A 229 9.15 4.23 18.52
C ASN A 229 9.18 4.71 19.98
N THR A 230 9.54 5.97 20.24
CA THR A 230 9.44 6.58 21.57
C THR A 230 8.15 7.39 21.73
N PHE A 231 7.65 7.95 20.63
CA PHE A 231 6.43 8.73 20.59
C PHE A 231 5.19 7.82 20.58
N PHE A 232 5.14 6.87 19.65
CA PHE A 232 4.15 5.81 19.63
C PHE A 232 4.56 4.67 20.57
N LYS A 233 3.59 3.84 20.97
CA LYS A 233 3.86 2.58 21.65
C LYS A 233 4.74 1.70 20.76
N ASN A 234 5.87 1.25 21.31
CA ASN A 234 6.80 0.38 20.60
C ASN A 234 6.26 -1.07 20.52
N ASN A 235 5.35 -1.31 19.59
CA ASN A 235 4.79 -2.63 19.33
C ASN A 235 4.75 -2.91 17.82
N GLN A 236 4.58 -4.19 17.48
CA GLN A 236 4.57 -4.63 16.08
C GLN A 236 3.37 -4.06 15.29
N SER A 237 2.23 -3.81 15.94
CA SER A 237 1.03 -3.27 15.29
C SER A 237 1.16 -1.81 14.87
N ILE A 238 2.14 -1.07 15.39
CA ILE A 238 2.43 0.30 14.97
C ILE A 238 3.77 0.38 14.27
N ILE A 239 4.85 0.01 14.95
CA ILE A 239 6.20 0.17 14.44
C ILE A 239 6.47 -0.79 13.29
N GLY A 240 5.93 -2.01 13.32
CA GLY A 240 6.03 -2.95 12.19
C GLY A 240 5.28 -2.44 10.95
N HIS A 241 4.11 -1.82 11.13
CA HIS A 241 3.35 -1.20 10.03
C HIS A 241 4.05 0.01 9.42
N LEU A 242 4.86 0.74 10.19
CA LEU A 242 5.67 1.84 9.68
C LEU A 242 6.96 1.34 9.02
N GLU A 243 7.58 0.29 9.57
CA GLU A 243 8.81 -0.31 9.07
C GLU A 243 8.66 -0.86 7.64
N ILE A 244 7.52 -1.47 7.32
CA ILE A 244 7.28 -2.07 6.00
C ILE A 244 7.38 -1.06 4.85
N PHE A 245 7.22 0.24 5.11
CA PHE A 245 7.40 1.27 4.08
C PHE A 245 8.84 1.34 3.58
N ILE A 246 9.85 1.15 4.43
CA ILE A 246 11.26 1.23 4.01
C ILE A 246 11.55 0.28 2.83
N PRO A 247 11.33 -1.05 2.94
CA PRO A 247 11.59 -1.95 1.82
C PRO A 247 10.64 -1.74 0.64
N MET A 248 9.40 -1.27 0.84
CA MET A 248 8.51 -0.92 -0.28
C MET A 248 9.05 0.27 -1.09
N TYR A 249 9.54 1.32 -0.43
CA TYR A 249 10.14 2.47 -1.11
C TYR A 249 11.46 2.12 -1.81
N GLN A 250 12.26 1.21 -1.23
CA GLN A 250 13.45 0.66 -1.88
C GLN A 250 13.10 -0.07 -3.18
N LEU A 251 12.15 -1.02 -3.13
CA LEU A 251 11.66 -1.73 -4.31
C LEU A 251 11.13 -0.78 -5.38
N LEU A 252 10.38 0.24 -4.96
CA LEU A 252 9.87 1.26 -5.87
C LEU A 252 11.02 2.01 -6.58
N HIS A 253 12.06 2.37 -5.84
CA HIS A 253 13.23 3.01 -6.43
C HIS A 253 13.95 2.09 -7.43
N ASP A 254 14.18 0.83 -7.06
CA ASP A 254 14.83 -0.15 -7.93
C ASP A 254 14.05 -0.38 -9.23
N ALA A 255 12.72 -0.52 -9.14
CA ALA A 255 11.86 -0.65 -10.30
C ALA A 255 11.95 0.58 -11.22
N ARG A 256 11.96 1.79 -10.66
CA ARG A 256 12.15 3.03 -11.43
C ARG A 256 13.51 3.06 -12.13
N MET A 257 14.58 2.72 -11.42
CA MET A 257 15.93 2.70 -11.99
C MET A 257 16.08 1.67 -13.11
N LYS A 258 15.44 0.50 -12.97
CA LYS A 258 15.41 -0.51 -14.02
C LYS A 258 14.69 -0.03 -15.28
N LEU A 259 13.59 0.70 -15.13
CA LEU A 259 12.79 1.19 -16.27
C LEU A 259 13.43 2.37 -17.01
N LEU A 260 14.38 3.07 -16.39
CA LEU A 260 15.17 4.14 -17.03
C LEU A 260 16.32 3.60 -17.90
N LYS A 261 16.63 2.31 -17.80
CA LYS A 261 17.63 1.62 -18.64
C LYS A 261 16.99 1.03 -19.90
#